data_AF-A0AAV5MCQ1-F1
#
_entry.id   AF-A0AAV5MCQ1-F1
#
_cell.length_a   1.000
_cell.length_b   1.000
_cell.length_c   1.000
_cell.angle_alpha   90.00
_cell.angle_beta   90.00
_cell.angle_gamma   90.00
#
_symmetry.space_group_name_H-M   'P 1'
#
loop_
_entity.id
_entity.type
_entity.pdbx_description
1 polymer ?
#
loop_
_entity_poly.entity_id
_entity_poly.type
_entity_poly.pdbx_seq_one_letter_code
_entity_poly.pdbx_strand_id
1 'polypeptide(L)' 'MFSSFAFHFLILYHLSSFQLKDHHSLYEGYVPMKYKRYYKKMAKSGEWGDHVTLQAAADKVCYSFHK' A
#
# COMPACT_ATOMS: atom_id res chain seq x y z
N MET A 1 6.32 24.87 4.75
CA MET A 1 6.64 23.59 5.42
C MET A 1 5.44 22.69 5.27
N PHE A 2 5.49 21.71 4.37
CA PHE A 2 4.44 20.69 4.30
C PHE A 2 4.50 19.91 5.60
N SER A 3 3.45 19.98 6.41
CA SER A 3 3.35 19.30 7.69
C SER A 3 3.80 17.85 7.55
N SER A 4 4.79 17.44 8.36
CA SER A 4 5.43 16.11 8.36
C SER A 4 4.45 14.95 8.21
N PHE A 5 3.22 15.12 8.71
CA PHE A 5 2.12 14.15 8.62
C PHE A 5 1.62 13.87 7.19
N ALA A 6 1.47 14.89 6.35
CA ALA A 6 0.98 14.70 4.97
C ALA A 6 2.05 14.04 4.08
N PHE A 7 3.32 14.31 4.38
CA PHE A 7 4.45 13.74 3.65
C PHE A 7 4.62 12.25 3.97
N HIS A 8 4.47 11.87 5.25
CA HIS A 8 4.44 10.47 5.67
C HIS A 8 3.30 9.70 4.98
N PHE A 9 2.10 10.29 4.93
CA PHE A 9 0.95 9.68 4.26
C PHE A 9 1.17 9.51 2.75
N LEU A 10 1.80 10.50 2.10
CA LEU A 10 2.15 10.44 0.68
C LEU A 10 3.22 9.37 0.39
N ILE A 11 4.22 9.23 1.26
CA ILE A 11 5.25 8.19 1.15
C ILE A 11 4.62 6.80 1.30
N LEU A 12 3.79 6.59 2.33
CA LEU A 12 3.07 5.33 2.52
C LEU A 12 2.16 5.01 1.32
N TYR A 13 1.47 6.01 0.78
CA TYR A 13 0.66 5.88 -0.43
C TYR A 13 1.50 5.42 -1.63
N HIS A 14 2.64 6.09 -1.88
CA HIS A 14 3.48 5.78 -3.03
C HIS A 14 4.14 4.40 -2.92
N LEU A 15 4.58 4.01 -1.71
CA LEU A 15 5.21 2.71 -1.48
C LEU A 15 4.20 1.55 -1.56
N SER A 16 3.03 1.71 -0.95
CA SER A 16 1.99 0.67 -0.96
C SER A 16 1.37 0.50 -2.35
N SER A 17 1.06 1.57 -3.06
CA SER A 17 0.49 1.50 -4.41
C SER A 17 1.42 0.80 -5.40
N PHE A 18 2.73 0.99 -5.27
CA PHE A 18 3.74 0.30 -6.07
C PHE A 18 3.77 -1.20 -5.77
N GLN A 19 3.87 -1.58 -4.49
CA GLN A 19 3.89 -2.98 -4.06
C GLN A 19 2.60 -3.73 -4.40
N LEU A 20 1.44 -3.09 -4.20
CA LEU A 20 0.14 -3.69 -4.49
C LEU A 20 -0.05 -3.92 -6.00
N LYS A 21 0.62 -3.15 -6.86
CA LYS A 21 0.60 -3.34 -8.32
C LYS A 21 1.50 -4.50 -8.76
N ASP A 22 2.75 -4.49 -8.32
CA ASP A 22 3.75 -5.48 -8.77
C ASP A 22 3.56 -6.85 -8.13
N HIS A 23 3.07 -6.91 -6.89
CA HIS A 23 2.94 -8.14 -6.11
C HIS A 23 1.49 -8.48 -5.75
N HIS A 24 0.55 -8.25 -6.67
CA HIS A 24 -0.88 -8.51 -6.43
C HIS A 24 -1.19 -9.92 -5.92
N SER A 25 -0.44 -10.93 -6.36
CA SER A 25 -0.62 -12.34 -5.99
C SER A 25 -0.26 -12.63 -4.53
N LEU A 26 0.63 -11.85 -3.92
CA LEU A 26 0.97 -11.99 -2.50
C LEU A 26 -0.16 -11.51 -1.60
N TYR A 27 -0.85 -10.44 -2.01
CA TYR A 27 -1.85 -9.77 -1.20
C TYR A 27 -3.29 -10.27 -1.47
N GLU A 28 -3.53 -11.00 -2.57
CA GLU A 28 -4.86 -11.52 -2.93
C GLU A 28 -5.45 -12.43 -1.85
N GLY A 29 -4.63 -13.21 -1.13
CA GLY A 29 -5.08 -14.07 -0.03
C GLY A 29 -5.45 -13.33 1.27
N TYR A 30 -5.00 -12.09 1.43
CA TYR A 30 -5.31 -11.27 2.61
C TYR A 30 -6.63 -10.51 2.48
N VAL A 31 -7.15 -10.39 1.25
CA VAL A 31 -8.37 -9.64 0.99
C VAL A 31 -9.50 -10.62 0.68
N PRO A 32 -10.61 -10.63 1.43
CA PRO A 32 -11.75 -11.54 1.19
C PRO A 32 -12.55 -11.23 -0.09
N MET A 33 -12.10 -10.27 -0.90
CA MET A 33 -12.74 -9.85 -2.14
C MET A 33 -11.73 -9.85 -3.29
N LYS A 34 -12.22 -9.94 -4.54
CA LYS A 34 -11.37 -9.86 -5.74
C LYS A 34 -10.45 -8.64 -5.68
N TYR A 35 -9.15 -8.88 -5.77
CA TYR A 35 -8.10 -7.87 -5.62
C TYR A 35 -8.27 -6.67 -6.57
N LYS A 36 -8.75 -6.91 -7.79
CA LYS A 36 -9.05 -5.84 -8.78
C LYS A 36 -10.11 -4.84 -8.29
N ARG A 37 -11.08 -5.29 -7.49
CA ARG A 37 -12.12 -4.45 -6.88
C ARG A 37 -11.57 -3.72 -5.65
N TYR A 38 -10.72 -4.38 -4.87
CA TYR A 38 -9.99 -3.77 -3.75
C TYR A 38 -9.09 -2.62 -4.20
N TYR A 39 -8.24 -2.84 -5.22
CA TYR A 39 -7.36 -1.81 -5.78
C TYR A 39 -8.14 -0.58 -6.28
N LYS A 40 -9.26 -0.80 -7.00
CA LYS A 40 -10.14 0.30 -7.44
C LYS A 40 -10.79 1.03 -6.26
N LYS A 41 -11.14 0.33 -5.18
CA LYS A 41 -11.69 0.95 -3.97
C LYS A 41 -10.62 1.82 -3.28
N MET A 42 -9.41 1.30 -3.11
CA MET A 42 -8.28 2.03 -2.53
C MET A 42 -7.96 3.30 -3.35
N ALA A 43 -7.90 3.19 -4.67
CA ALA A 43 -7.67 4.32 -5.56
C ALA A 43 -8.78 5.39 -5.52
N LYS A 44 -10.03 5.01 -5.23
CA LYS A 44 -11.21 5.89 -5.31
C LYS A 44 -11.63 6.49 -3.97
N SER A 45 -11.45 5.75 -2.87
CA SER A 45 -11.89 6.17 -1.52
C SER A 45 -10.85 7.02 -0.81
N GLY A 46 -9.57 6.92 -1.16
CA GLY A 46 -8.52 7.57 -0.37
C GLY A 46 -8.37 6.99 1.05
N GLU A 47 -9.09 5.88 1.37
CA GLU A 47 -8.94 5.11 2.60
C GLU A 47 -7.69 4.24 2.51
N TRP A 48 -6.52 4.88 2.56
CA TRP A 48 -5.22 4.22 2.64
C TRP A 48 -4.84 4.10 4.11
N GLY A 49 -4.40 2.92 4.54
CA GLY A 49 -4.05 2.67 5.94
C GLY A 49 -4.78 1.50 6.59
N ASP A 50 -5.36 0.60 5.79
CA ASP A 50 -5.77 -0.71 6.29
C ASP A 50 -4.52 -1.57 6.57
N HIS A 51 -4.68 -2.64 7.34
CA HIS A 51 -3.59 -3.54 7.72
C HIS A 51 -2.80 -4.06 6.51
N VAL A 52 -3.47 -4.33 5.38
CA VAL A 52 -2.83 -4.74 4.11
C VAL A 52 -1.96 -3.64 3.52
N THR A 53 -2.39 -2.38 3.59
CA THR A 53 -1.65 -1.23 3.06
C THR A 53 -0.39 -0.95 3.90
N LEU A 54 -0.49 -1.12 5.21
CA LEU A 54 0.62 -1.01 6.15
C LEU A 54 1.64 -2.16 5.96
N GLN A 55 1.15 -3.38 5.77
CA GLN A 55 2.00 -4.54 5.49
C GLN A 55 2.78 -4.35 4.19
N ALA A 56 2.11 -3.92 3.12
CA ALA A 56 2.77 -3.66 1.83
C ALA A 56 3.82 -2.54 1.92
N ALA A 57 3.57 -1.50 2.72
CA ALA A 57 4.55 -0.46 2.97
C ALA A 57 5.78 -0.99 3.75
N ALA A 58 5.56 -1.83 4.77
CA ALA A 58 6.62 -2.46 5.56
C ALA A 58 7.48 -3.41 4.72
N ASP A 59 6.84 -4.23 3.87
CA ASP A 59 7.54 -5.15 2.97
C ASP A 59 8.46 -4.39 2.00
N LYS A 60 8.00 -3.27 1.42
CA LYS A 60 8.83 -2.42 0.55
C LYS A 60 10.05 -1.85 1.27
N VAL A 61 9.88 -1.41 2.52
CA VAL A 61 10.97 -0.85 3.33
C VAL A 61 11.98 -1.94 3.68
N CYS A 62 11.53 -3.13 4.05
CA CYS A 62 12.40 -4.27 4.33
C CYS A 62 13.16 -4.74 3.08
N TYR A 63 12.50 -4.82 1.92
CA TYR A 63 13.17 -5.16 0.65
C TYR A 63 14.21 -4.12 0.23
N SER A 64 13.98 -2.84 0.52
CA SER A 64 14.94 -1.76 0.19
C SER A 64 16.13 -1.68 1.15
N PHE A 65 16.03 -2.29 2.33
CA PHE A 65 17.11 -2.36 3.33
C PHE A 65 18.04 -3.58 3.13
N HIS A 66 17.62 -4.56 2.34
CA HIS A 66 18.34 -5.82 2.10
C HIS A 66 19.03 -5.90 0.71
N LYS A 67 19.12 -4.77 0.00
CA LYS A 67 19.87 -4.60 -1.27
C LYS A 67 20.89 -3.48 -1.12
#